data_AF-A0A7C3CIZ2-F1
#
_entry.id   AF-A0A7C3CIZ2-F1
#
_cell.length_a   1.000
_cell.length_b   1.000
_cell.length_c   1.000
_cell.angle_alpha   90.00
_cell.angle_beta   90.00
_cell.angle_gamma   90.00
#
_symmetry.space_group_name_H-M   'P 1'
#
loop_
_entity.id
_entity.type
_entity.pdbx_description
1 polymer ?
#
loop_
_entity_poly.entity_id
_entity_poly.type
_entity_poly.pdbx_seq_one_letter_code
_entity_poly.pdbx_strand_id
1 'polypeptide(L)'
;MQTNRSKVLWWGLLAGAALLVGVACALPGLKAPAPFASPTPNLTMTAFFSPQLGVPPTATPRGQSPLPATAGPVVATATPVASPTPLPPTAVPTAPPPTSPPPPTPLPSRPGPVVRAPLLWIAPNNIDGNLNDWRTTVTYPIANVVYGAANYSGASDLSGTFRIGWDYRALYIAVQVVDDQLVQKEHGAAIYKGDDVEIQLDTNLYGDFYINALNGDDYQIGLSPGNPPGTSPEAYLWYPAAQARTVHAVELGVKLTSDGYVLEAAIPWTIIGFKPYPGLKMGFAISLSDDDDPNQAVQQTMLSNDPYRTLLPTSWGTLVFYDPGKK
;
A
#
# COMPACT_ATOMS: atom_id res chain seq x y z
N MET A 1 -12.45 -39.55 82.56
CA MET A 1 -12.34 -38.08 82.52
C MET A 1 -12.53 -37.62 81.09
N GLN A 2 -13.41 -36.64 80.91
CA GLN A 2 -13.83 -35.91 79.70
C GLN A 2 -14.59 -36.65 78.58
N THR A 3 -15.87 -36.30 78.56
CA THR A 3 -16.95 -36.48 77.57
C THR A 3 -17.05 -35.27 76.62
N ASN A 4 -17.96 -35.41 75.64
CA ASN A 4 -18.63 -34.41 74.75
C ASN A 4 -17.95 -34.12 73.39
N ARG A 5 -18.51 -34.52 72.21
CA ARG A 5 -19.85 -34.25 71.58
C ARG A 5 -20.18 -32.74 71.65
N SER A 6 -20.45 -31.97 70.59
CA SER A 6 -21.25 -32.21 69.39
C SER A 6 -21.14 -31.01 68.42
N LYS A 7 -21.38 -31.27 67.12
CA LYS A 7 -21.64 -30.30 66.04
C LYS A 7 -22.96 -29.52 66.27
N VAL A 8 -23.12 -28.32 65.67
CA VAL A 8 -24.35 -27.82 64.96
C VAL A 8 -24.18 -26.37 64.41
N LEU A 9 -24.48 -26.24 63.10
CA LEU A 9 -25.06 -25.15 62.25
C LEU A 9 -24.84 -23.65 62.57
N TRP A 10 -24.39 -22.76 61.65
CA TRP A 10 -24.85 -22.28 60.31
C TRP A 10 -25.84 -21.08 60.33
N TRP A 11 -25.55 -20.13 59.43
CA TRP A 11 -26.32 -18.97 58.88
C TRP A 11 -26.22 -17.60 59.58
N GLY A 12 -25.97 -16.57 58.75
CA GLY A 12 -25.59 -15.21 59.12
C GLY A 12 -26.63 -14.14 58.78
N LEU A 13 -26.21 -12.86 58.75
CA LEU A 13 -26.61 -11.78 57.82
C LEU A 13 -26.17 -10.38 58.30
N LEU A 14 -25.58 -9.65 57.34
CA LEU A 14 -25.73 -8.23 57.00
C LEU A 14 -25.16 -7.08 57.85
N ALA A 15 -24.45 -6.24 57.08
CA ALA A 15 -24.52 -4.77 57.01
C ALA A 15 -23.58 -3.94 57.91
N GLY A 16 -22.59 -3.33 57.25
CA GLY A 16 -21.78 -2.24 57.78
C GLY A 16 -21.00 -1.56 56.66
N ALA A 17 -21.69 -0.75 55.85
CA ALA A 17 -21.06 0.19 54.92
C ALA A 17 -20.79 1.51 55.64
N ALA A 18 -19.53 1.96 55.67
CA ALA A 18 -19.18 3.35 55.96
C ALA A 18 -17.82 3.71 55.35
N LEU A 19 -17.89 4.50 54.27
CA LEU A 19 -17.05 5.66 53.94
C LEU A 19 -15.58 5.67 54.43
N LEU A 20 -14.64 5.61 53.48
CA LEU A 20 -13.34 6.27 53.61
C LEU A 20 -12.99 6.95 52.28
N VAL A 21 -13.31 8.24 52.22
CA VAL A 21 -12.93 9.19 51.18
C VAL A 21 -11.57 9.80 51.55
N GLY A 22 -10.62 9.68 50.62
CA GLY A 22 -9.62 10.70 50.28
C GLY A 22 -8.43 10.91 51.22
N VAL A 23 -7.22 10.63 50.71
CA VAL A 23 -6.12 11.61 50.66
C VAL A 23 -5.28 11.31 49.40
N ALA A 24 -5.56 12.03 48.31
CA ALA A 24 -4.58 12.21 47.24
C ALA A 24 -3.58 13.28 47.71
N CYS A 25 -2.29 12.94 47.71
CA CYS A 25 -1.23 13.89 47.97
C CYS A 25 -1.18 14.91 46.81
N ALA A 26 -1.61 16.14 47.07
CA ALA A 26 -1.32 17.29 46.22
C ALA A 26 0.04 17.87 46.64
N LEU A 27 1.09 17.56 45.88
CA LEU A 27 2.38 18.27 45.94
C LEU A 27 2.28 19.55 45.07
N PRO A 28 2.41 20.75 45.62
CA PRO A 28 2.49 21.98 44.82
C PRO A 28 3.92 22.13 44.28
N GLY A 29 4.11 22.03 42.95
CA GLY A 29 5.40 22.39 42.35
C GLY A 29 5.74 21.80 40.97
N LEU A 30 4.99 20.85 40.44
CA LEU A 30 5.25 20.31 39.10
C LEU A 30 4.18 20.79 38.13
N LYS A 31 4.60 21.65 37.21
CA LYS A 31 3.81 22.15 36.09
C LYS A 31 3.39 20.94 35.23
N ALA A 32 2.09 20.73 35.06
CA ALA A 32 1.57 19.69 34.18
C ALA A 32 2.22 19.80 32.79
N PRO A 33 2.63 18.69 32.15
CA PRO A 33 3.04 18.73 30.75
C PRO A 33 1.86 19.25 29.92
N ALA A 34 2.11 20.24 29.07
CA ALA A 34 1.10 20.73 28.16
C ALA A 34 0.60 19.55 27.30
N PRO A 35 -0.73 19.41 27.08
CA PRO A 35 -1.23 18.40 26.16
C PRO A 35 -0.63 18.64 24.77
N PHE A 36 0.01 17.61 24.22
CA PHE A 36 0.46 17.62 22.84
C PHE A 36 -0.75 17.78 21.93
N ALA A 37 -0.86 18.94 21.29
CA ALA A 37 -1.81 19.17 20.23
C ALA A 37 -1.24 18.56 18.95
N SER A 38 -1.73 17.38 18.57
CA SER A 38 -1.52 16.82 17.24
C SER A 38 -2.11 17.79 16.21
N PRO A 39 -1.41 18.18 15.13
CA PRO A 39 -1.99 19.04 14.12
C PRO A 39 -3.08 18.27 13.37
N THR A 40 -4.33 18.58 13.65
CA THR A 40 -5.47 18.25 12.79
C THR A 40 -5.23 18.96 11.45
N PRO A 41 -5.23 18.28 10.30
CA PRO A 41 -5.22 18.97 9.02
C PRO A 41 -6.53 19.75 8.87
N ASN A 42 -6.41 21.07 8.99
CA ASN A 42 -7.49 22.02 8.79
C ASN A 42 -7.95 21.95 7.33
N LEU A 43 -9.22 21.61 7.12
CA LEU A 43 -9.92 21.72 5.86
C LEU A 43 -10.19 23.18 5.55
N THR A 44 -9.42 23.79 4.63
CA THR A 44 -9.89 24.94 3.85
C THR A 44 -8.96 25.22 2.68
N MET A 45 -9.42 24.95 1.46
CA MET A 45 -9.26 25.87 0.32
C MET A 45 -10.31 25.51 -0.74
N THR A 46 -11.29 26.40 -0.81
CA THR A 46 -12.36 26.50 -1.79
C THR A 46 -11.83 27.03 -3.13
N ALA A 47 -12.37 26.46 -4.21
CA ALA A 47 -12.60 27.04 -5.53
C ALA A 47 -11.43 27.33 -6.48
N PHE A 48 -11.33 26.50 -7.53
CA PHE A 48 -11.32 26.99 -8.91
C PHE A 48 -12.24 26.12 -9.78
N PHE A 49 -13.53 26.49 -9.81
CA PHE A 49 -14.43 26.12 -10.90
C PHE A 49 -14.88 27.41 -11.58
N SER A 50 -14.65 27.51 -12.88
CA SER A 50 -15.38 28.43 -13.76
C SER A 50 -15.80 27.63 -15.00
N PRO A 51 -17.10 27.52 -15.29
CA PRO A 51 -17.59 27.04 -16.57
C PRO A 51 -17.75 28.22 -17.52
N GLN A 52 -17.06 28.22 -18.65
CA GLN A 52 -17.48 29.04 -19.80
C GLN A 52 -18.18 28.13 -20.81
N LEU A 53 -19.51 28.23 -20.80
CA LEU A 53 -20.38 27.76 -21.87
C LEU A 53 -20.26 28.69 -23.07
N GLY A 54 -20.20 28.09 -24.26
CA GLY A 54 -20.93 28.60 -25.42
C GLY A 54 -20.09 28.92 -26.65
N VAL A 55 -19.86 27.93 -27.53
CA VAL A 55 -20.05 28.11 -28.98
C VAL A 55 -20.51 26.77 -29.61
N PRO A 56 -21.66 26.71 -30.29
CA PRO A 56 -22.16 25.51 -30.99
C PRO A 56 -21.52 25.32 -32.39
N PRO A 57 -21.66 24.12 -32.99
CA PRO A 57 -20.91 23.70 -34.18
C PRO A 57 -21.36 24.36 -35.49
N THR A 58 -20.41 24.74 -36.34
CA THR A 58 -20.66 25.19 -37.71
C THR A 58 -21.10 24.02 -38.59
N ALA A 59 -22.35 24.11 -39.06
CA ALA A 59 -22.91 23.27 -40.10
C ALA A 59 -22.28 23.58 -41.47
N THR A 60 -21.89 22.53 -42.18
CA THR A 60 -21.50 22.56 -43.60
C THR A 60 -22.74 22.53 -44.49
N PRO A 61 -22.98 23.50 -45.38
CA PRO A 61 -23.94 23.34 -46.46
C PRO A 61 -23.24 22.80 -47.72
N ARG A 62 -23.79 21.69 -48.20
CA ARG A 62 -23.66 21.19 -49.58
C ARG A 62 -24.40 22.15 -50.52
N GLY A 63 -23.72 22.63 -51.56
CA GLY A 63 -24.33 23.29 -52.71
C GLY A 63 -23.90 22.61 -54.00
N GLN A 64 -24.87 22.12 -54.79
CA GLN A 64 -24.69 21.56 -56.13
C GLN A 64 -25.22 22.54 -57.20
N SER A 65 -24.52 22.58 -58.35
CA SER A 65 -24.97 22.84 -59.74
C SER A 65 -25.38 24.26 -60.21
N PRO A 66 -25.40 24.56 -61.54
CA PRO A 66 -24.66 24.00 -62.70
C PRO A 66 -24.05 25.06 -63.70
N LEU A 67 -23.11 24.58 -64.55
CA LEU A 67 -22.75 24.91 -65.97
C LEU A 67 -23.37 26.14 -66.71
N PRO A 68 -22.69 26.79 -67.70
CA PRO A 68 -22.25 26.10 -68.94
C PRO A 68 -20.91 26.54 -69.58
N ALA A 69 -20.51 25.71 -70.55
CA ALA A 69 -19.37 25.82 -71.45
C ALA A 69 -19.34 27.13 -72.28
N THR A 70 -18.16 27.51 -72.80
CA THR A 70 -17.80 27.49 -74.24
C THR A 70 -16.39 28.10 -74.47
N ALA A 71 -15.72 27.63 -75.53
CA ALA A 71 -14.68 28.27 -76.34
C ALA A 71 -13.19 28.05 -76.02
N GLY A 72 -12.58 27.16 -76.83
CA GLY A 72 -11.52 27.58 -77.76
C GLY A 72 -10.07 27.44 -77.31
N PRO A 73 -9.23 26.64 -78.00
CA PRO A 73 -7.80 26.57 -77.72
C PRO A 73 -7.09 27.77 -78.35
N VAL A 74 -6.41 28.58 -77.53
CA VAL A 74 -5.45 29.58 -78.04
C VAL A 74 -4.05 29.02 -77.84
N VAL A 75 -3.47 28.58 -78.96
CA VAL A 75 -2.07 28.19 -79.09
C VAL A 75 -1.24 29.46 -78.91
N ALA A 76 -0.55 29.59 -77.77
CA ALA A 76 0.47 30.61 -77.58
C ALA A 76 1.84 30.01 -77.92
N THR A 77 2.38 30.49 -79.03
CA THR A 77 3.75 30.26 -79.51
C THR A 77 4.76 30.70 -78.45
N ALA A 78 5.53 29.75 -77.90
CA ALA A 78 6.64 30.05 -76.99
C ALA A 78 7.85 30.55 -77.78
N THR A 79 8.27 31.79 -77.51
CA THR A 79 9.58 32.33 -77.88
C THR A 79 10.69 31.59 -77.12
N PRO A 80 11.79 31.15 -77.78
CA PRO A 80 12.92 30.56 -77.06
C PRO A 80 13.65 31.63 -76.25
N VAL A 81 13.61 31.51 -74.93
CA VAL A 81 14.45 32.28 -74.00
C VAL A 81 15.83 31.60 -73.96
N ALA A 82 16.88 32.39 -74.11
CA ALA A 82 18.26 31.91 -74.05
C ALA A 82 18.55 31.23 -72.69
N SER A 83 19.10 30.01 -72.74
CA SER A 83 19.58 29.29 -71.56
C SER A 83 20.69 30.06 -70.85
N PRO A 84 20.59 30.32 -69.53
CA PRO A 84 21.74 30.78 -68.76
C PRO A 84 22.78 29.66 -68.64
N THR A 85 24.04 30.00 -68.84
CA THR A 85 25.21 29.14 -68.62
C THR A 85 25.15 28.53 -67.21
N PRO A 86 25.34 27.21 -67.03
CA PRO A 86 25.33 26.59 -65.71
C PRO A 86 26.51 27.09 -64.88
N LEU A 87 26.24 27.64 -63.69
CA LEU A 87 27.27 27.86 -62.68
C LEU A 87 27.80 26.50 -62.20
N PRO A 88 29.11 26.41 -61.85
CA PRO A 88 29.66 25.20 -61.24
C PRO A 88 28.91 24.86 -59.94
N PRO A 89 28.67 23.58 -59.64
CA PRO A 89 27.96 23.17 -58.45
C PRO A 89 28.73 23.59 -57.20
N THR A 90 28.12 24.44 -56.37
CA THR A 90 28.59 24.69 -55.00
C THR A 90 28.54 23.36 -54.25
N ALA A 91 29.68 22.92 -53.71
CA ALA A 91 29.74 21.72 -52.89
C ALA A 91 28.80 21.85 -51.69
N VAL A 92 27.73 21.06 -51.68
CA VAL A 92 26.84 20.95 -50.52
C VAL A 92 27.62 20.21 -49.43
N PRO A 93 27.84 20.79 -48.25
CA PRO A 93 28.52 20.09 -47.17
C PRO A 93 27.73 18.82 -46.83
N THR A 94 28.40 17.67 -46.94
CA THR A 94 27.82 16.38 -46.59
C THR A 94 27.48 16.39 -45.10
N ALA A 95 26.20 16.21 -44.77
CA ALA A 95 25.79 16.09 -43.38
C ALA A 95 26.56 14.92 -42.72
N PRO A 96 27.11 15.10 -41.51
CA PRO A 96 27.79 14.03 -40.82
C PRO A 96 26.82 12.83 -40.64
N PRO A 97 27.34 11.59 -40.68
CA PRO A 97 26.51 10.41 -40.51
C PRO A 97 25.73 10.50 -39.19
N PRO A 98 24.48 10.00 -39.13
CA PRO A 98 23.69 10.03 -37.91
C PRO A 98 24.45 9.29 -36.82
N THR A 99 24.83 10.01 -35.77
CA THR A 99 25.40 9.42 -34.55
C THR A 99 24.33 8.54 -33.92
N SER A 100 24.70 7.31 -33.56
CA SER A 100 23.81 6.41 -32.82
C SER A 100 23.29 7.12 -31.56
N PRO A 101 21.99 7.00 -31.23
CA PRO A 101 21.46 7.58 -30.01
C PRO A 101 22.22 7.03 -28.80
N PRO A 102 22.42 7.84 -27.73
CA PRO A 102 23.08 7.38 -26.53
C PRO A 102 22.31 6.19 -25.92
N PRO A 103 22.99 5.28 -25.21
CA PRO A 103 22.33 4.21 -24.48
C PRO A 103 21.28 4.78 -23.53
N PRO A 104 20.15 4.10 -23.30
CA PRO A 104 19.15 4.55 -22.34
C PRO A 104 19.77 4.59 -20.93
N THR A 105 19.48 5.67 -20.20
CA THR A 105 19.87 5.80 -18.79
C THR A 105 19.22 4.69 -17.97
N PRO A 106 19.95 3.97 -17.11
CA PRO A 106 19.36 2.99 -16.21
C PRO A 106 18.28 3.62 -15.33
N LEU A 107 17.18 2.91 -15.12
CA LEU A 107 16.15 3.35 -14.16
C LEU A 107 16.75 3.38 -12.73
N PRO A 108 16.33 4.34 -11.89
CA PRO A 108 16.78 4.41 -10.51
C PRO A 108 16.28 3.19 -9.69
N SER A 109 16.93 2.92 -8.56
CA SER A 109 16.56 1.84 -7.64
C SER A 109 16.40 2.35 -6.22
N ARG A 110 15.40 1.84 -5.49
CA ARG A 110 15.23 2.09 -4.05
C ARG A 110 16.39 1.44 -3.27
N PRO A 111 16.81 2.00 -2.13
CA PRO A 111 17.86 1.42 -1.29
C PRO A 111 17.40 0.19 -0.48
N GLY A 112 16.09 0.00 -0.33
CA GLY A 112 15.47 -1.11 0.38
C GLY A 112 15.54 -2.47 -0.34
N PRO A 113 14.96 -3.52 0.25
CA PRO A 113 14.98 -4.86 -0.30
C PRO A 113 14.22 -4.95 -1.63
N VAL A 114 14.66 -5.89 -2.48
CA VAL A 114 13.93 -6.28 -3.69
C VAL A 114 13.21 -7.58 -3.43
N VAL A 115 11.89 -7.52 -3.38
CA VAL A 115 10.99 -8.66 -3.25
C VAL A 115 10.55 -9.08 -4.64
N ARG A 116 10.52 -10.38 -4.92
CA ARG A 116 10.09 -10.93 -6.22
C ARG A 116 8.83 -11.77 -6.02
N ALA A 117 7.75 -11.39 -6.70
CA ALA A 117 6.48 -12.11 -6.70
C ALA A 117 6.30 -12.89 -8.01
N PRO A 118 6.26 -14.24 -7.98
CA PRO A 118 5.95 -15.05 -9.14
C PRO A 118 4.47 -14.98 -9.51
N LEU A 119 4.19 -15.06 -10.81
CA LEU A 119 2.87 -15.40 -11.34
C LEU A 119 2.50 -16.82 -10.87
N LEU A 120 1.35 -16.93 -10.20
CA LEU A 120 0.78 -18.18 -9.73
C LEU A 120 -0.19 -18.71 -10.79
N TRP A 121 0.26 -19.71 -11.55
CA TRP A 121 -0.60 -20.43 -12.50
C TRP A 121 -1.72 -21.22 -11.81
N ILE A 122 -1.49 -21.57 -10.55
CA ILE A 122 -2.44 -22.16 -9.62
C ILE A 122 -2.31 -21.34 -8.34
N ALA A 123 -3.27 -20.45 -8.10
CA ALA A 123 -3.38 -19.70 -6.86
C ALA A 123 -3.65 -20.66 -5.67
N PRO A 124 -3.37 -20.23 -4.43
CA PRO A 124 -3.87 -20.93 -3.24
C PRO A 124 -5.38 -21.15 -3.39
N ASN A 125 -5.83 -22.38 -3.12
CA ASN A 125 -7.21 -22.78 -3.35
C ASN A 125 -8.13 -22.26 -2.25
N ASN A 126 -7.61 -22.13 -1.03
CA ASN A 126 -8.32 -21.61 0.13
C ASN A 126 -7.43 -20.59 0.82
N ILE A 127 -8.00 -19.44 1.17
CA ILE A 127 -7.35 -18.47 2.03
C ILE A 127 -7.75 -18.80 3.46
N ASP A 128 -6.98 -19.67 4.11
CA ASP A 128 -7.33 -20.27 5.42
C ASP A 128 -6.18 -20.29 6.43
N GLY A 129 -5.01 -19.74 6.07
CA GLY A 129 -3.82 -19.73 6.92
C GLY A 129 -3.04 -21.05 6.90
N ASN A 130 -3.35 -21.98 5.99
CA ASN A 130 -2.61 -23.23 5.79
C ASN A 130 -1.78 -23.19 4.50
N LEU A 131 -0.46 -23.05 4.66
CA LEU A 131 0.45 -22.81 3.52
C LEU A 131 0.80 -24.05 2.67
N ASN A 132 0.05 -25.14 2.79
CA ASN A 132 0.34 -26.41 2.11
C ASN A 132 0.07 -26.38 0.60
N ASP A 133 -0.79 -25.48 0.14
CA ASP A 133 -1.14 -25.30 -1.28
C ASP A 133 -0.29 -24.22 -1.97
N TRP A 134 0.52 -23.47 -1.22
CA TRP A 134 1.48 -22.51 -1.76
C TRP A 134 2.59 -23.21 -2.54
N ARG A 135 2.70 -22.86 -3.82
CA ARG A 135 3.75 -23.40 -4.71
C ARG A 135 5.08 -22.66 -4.64
N THR A 136 5.08 -21.41 -4.18
CA THR A 136 6.32 -20.70 -3.90
C THR A 136 6.82 -21.06 -2.50
N THR A 137 8.10 -21.44 -2.42
CA THR A 137 8.78 -21.72 -1.15
C THR A 137 9.70 -20.58 -0.74
N VAL A 138 9.80 -19.52 -1.55
CA VAL A 138 10.63 -18.35 -1.24
C VAL A 138 9.94 -17.55 -0.15
N THR A 139 10.66 -17.38 0.96
CA THR A 139 10.25 -16.54 2.09
C THR A 139 11.16 -15.32 2.21
N TYR A 140 10.60 -14.22 2.69
CA TYR A 140 11.31 -12.99 2.98
C TYR A 140 11.14 -12.65 4.47
N PRO A 141 12.19 -12.20 5.17
CA PRO A 141 12.09 -11.88 6.59
C PRO A 141 11.40 -10.53 6.83
N ILE A 142 10.71 -10.43 7.97
CA ILE A 142 10.22 -9.21 8.60
C ILE A 142 10.91 -9.14 9.96
N ALA A 143 11.99 -8.37 10.05
CA ALA A 143 12.92 -8.47 11.18
C ALA A 143 13.56 -7.14 11.60
N ASN A 144 13.34 -6.07 10.83
CA ASN A 144 13.97 -4.78 11.14
C ASN A 144 13.02 -3.98 12.03
N VAL A 145 13.46 -3.60 13.22
CA VAL A 145 12.67 -2.72 14.10
C VAL A 145 12.64 -1.32 13.53
N VAL A 146 11.44 -0.82 13.22
CA VAL A 146 11.22 0.52 12.62
C VAL A 146 10.41 1.45 13.51
N TYR A 147 9.83 0.92 14.59
CA TYR A 147 9.20 1.68 15.67
C TYR A 147 9.33 0.91 16.98
N GLY A 148 9.41 1.61 18.10
CA GLY A 148 9.26 0.96 19.41
C GLY A 148 10.44 0.11 19.90
N ALA A 149 11.67 0.35 19.43
CA ALA A 149 12.82 -0.50 19.75
C ALA A 149 13.15 -0.70 21.24
N ALA A 150 12.61 0.14 22.13
CA ALA A 150 12.74 -0.04 23.58
C ALA A 150 11.80 -1.12 24.15
N ASN A 151 10.73 -1.46 23.43
CA ASN A 151 9.76 -2.49 23.80
C ASN A 151 10.14 -3.85 23.20
N TYR A 152 10.90 -3.87 22.10
CA TYR A 152 11.31 -5.10 21.42
C TYR A 152 12.32 -5.94 22.23
N SER A 153 11.94 -7.16 22.61
CA SER A 153 12.76 -8.05 23.44
C SER A 153 13.44 -9.20 22.67
N GLY A 154 13.18 -9.36 21.36
CA GLY A 154 13.90 -10.26 20.47
C GLY A 154 12.98 -11.08 19.55
N ALA A 155 13.52 -12.07 18.82
CA ALA A 155 12.70 -12.79 17.82
C ALA A 155 11.57 -13.66 18.40
N SER A 156 11.59 -13.93 19.70
CA SER A 156 10.50 -14.62 20.42
C SER A 156 9.39 -13.68 20.90
N ASP A 157 9.68 -12.38 20.94
CA ASP A 157 8.74 -11.28 21.21
C ASP A 157 7.90 -11.09 19.95
N LEU A 158 8.56 -10.64 18.87
CA LEU A 158 7.96 -10.52 17.55
C LEU A 158 8.99 -10.91 16.49
N SER A 159 8.56 -11.73 15.53
CA SER A 159 9.28 -11.91 14.27
C SER A 159 8.35 -12.42 13.18
N GLY A 160 8.73 -12.27 11.92
CA GLY A 160 7.93 -12.83 10.85
C GLY A 160 8.69 -13.18 9.59
N THR A 161 8.04 -14.00 8.79
CA THR A 161 8.41 -14.18 7.38
C THR A 161 7.16 -14.12 6.52
N PHE A 162 7.33 -13.72 5.27
CA PHE A 162 6.22 -13.75 4.32
C PHE A 162 6.57 -14.43 3.02
N ARG A 163 5.55 -15.01 2.39
CA ARG A 163 5.51 -15.45 1.00
C ARG A 163 4.63 -14.50 0.22
N ILE A 164 4.95 -14.31 -1.04
CA ILE A 164 4.18 -13.45 -1.94
C ILE A 164 4.09 -14.09 -3.31
N GLY A 165 2.96 -13.87 -3.98
CA GLY A 165 2.71 -14.28 -5.35
C GLY A 165 1.54 -13.50 -5.91
N TRP A 166 1.29 -13.62 -7.21
CA TRP A 166 0.19 -12.88 -7.83
C TRP A 166 -0.44 -13.67 -8.96
N ASP A 167 -1.69 -13.37 -9.26
CA ASP A 167 -2.31 -13.70 -10.54
C ASP A 167 -3.02 -12.46 -11.10
N TYR A 168 -3.78 -12.61 -12.18
CA TYR A 168 -4.51 -11.49 -12.78
C TYR A 168 -5.72 -11.02 -11.94
N ARG A 169 -6.06 -11.71 -10.84
CA ARG A 169 -7.20 -11.41 -9.96
C ARG A 169 -6.74 -10.73 -8.67
N ALA A 170 -5.66 -11.22 -8.05
CA ALA A 170 -5.21 -10.75 -6.75
C ALA A 170 -3.68 -10.78 -6.57
N LEU A 171 -3.22 -10.00 -5.58
CA LEU A 171 -1.95 -10.18 -4.91
C LEU A 171 -2.17 -11.11 -3.72
N TYR A 172 -1.38 -12.18 -3.63
CA TYR A 172 -1.44 -13.16 -2.55
C TYR A 172 -0.27 -12.95 -1.60
N ILE A 173 -0.56 -12.86 -0.31
CA ILE A 173 0.45 -12.74 0.75
C ILE A 173 0.12 -13.77 1.84
N ALA A 174 1.14 -14.48 2.29
CA ALA A 174 1.07 -15.33 3.47
C ALA A 174 2.16 -14.91 4.45
N VAL A 175 1.77 -14.55 5.66
CA VAL A 175 2.66 -14.09 6.72
C VAL A 175 2.62 -15.09 7.86
N GLN A 176 3.78 -15.64 8.20
CA GLN A 176 3.96 -16.43 9.41
C GLN A 176 4.59 -15.52 10.45
N VAL A 177 3.87 -15.30 11.54
CA VAL A 177 4.21 -14.40 12.63
C VAL A 177 4.49 -15.24 13.88
N VAL A 178 5.61 -14.95 14.52
CA VAL A 178 5.92 -15.36 15.90
C VAL A 178 5.63 -14.17 16.79
N ASP A 179 4.87 -14.40 17.84
CA ASP A 179 4.33 -13.38 18.75
C ASP A 179 4.00 -14.03 20.09
N ASP A 180 4.54 -13.51 21.19
CA ASP A 180 4.33 -14.09 22.53
C ASP A 180 3.04 -13.61 23.20
N GLN A 181 2.44 -12.51 22.77
CA GLN A 181 1.15 -12.02 23.26
C GLN A 181 0.28 -11.32 22.21
N LEU A 182 -0.64 -12.09 21.65
CA LEU A 182 -1.61 -11.58 20.68
C LEU A 182 -2.73 -10.73 21.34
N VAL A 183 -2.69 -9.41 21.15
CA VAL A 183 -3.71 -8.42 21.50
C VAL A 183 -4.16 -7.59 20.28
N GLN A 184 -5.38 -7.85 19.82
CA GLN A 184 -6.03 -7.02 18.80
C GLN A 184 -7.43 -6.57 19.23
N LYS A 185 -7.53 -5.48 19.99
CA LYS A 185 -8.84 -5.01 20.51
C LYS A 185 -9.54 -3.99 19.63
N GLU A 186 -8.84 -3.48 18.64
CA GLU A 186 -9.32 -2.39 17.80
C GLU A 186 -9.83 -2.92 16.47
N HIS A 187 -10.59 -2.07 15.80
CA HIS A 187 -11.25 -2.40 14.55
C HIS A 187 -11.15 -1.26 13.54
N GLY A 188 -11.35 -1.56 12.26
CA GLY A 188 -11.34 -0.59 11.17
C GLY A 188 -10.07 0.26 11.15
N ALA A 189 -10.21 1.59 11.22
CA ALA A 189 -9.07 2.50 11.09
C ALA A 189 -8.05 2.41 12.23
N ALA A 190 -8.41 1.77 13.35
CA ALA A 190 -7.61 1.70 14.56
C ALA A 190 -6.84 0.38 14.74
N ILE A 191 -6.96 -0.57 13.81
CA ILE A 191 -6.29 -1.89 13.92
C ILE A 191 -4.77 -1.81 14.11
N TYR A 192 -4.13 -0.74 13.64
CA TYR A 192 -2.69 -0.49 13.82
C TYR A 192 -2.24 -0.37 15.28
N LYS A 193 -3.19 -0.25 16.22
CA LYS A 193 -2.93 -0.16 17.67
C LYS A 193 -2.87 -1.51 18.37
N GLY A 194 -3.15 -2.60 17.67
CA GLY A 194 -2.93 -3.96 18.17
C GLY A 194 -2.03 -4.72 17.20
N ASP A 195 -2.02 -6.05 17.28
CA ASP A 195 -1.24 -6.85 16.32
C ASP A 195 -1.92 -6.83 14.96
N ASP A 196 -1.18 -6.39 13.95
CA ASP A 196 -1.65 -6.37 12.58
C ASP A 196 -0.50 -6.50 11.59
N VAL A 197 -0.84 -6.89 10.36
CA VAL A 197 0.06 -6.87 9.22
C VAL A 197 -0.25 -5.63 8.39
N GLU A 198 0.73 -4.75 8.20
CA GLU A 198 0.60 -3.60 7.32
C GLU A 198 1.36 -3.79 6.01
N ILE A 199 0.73 -3.49 4.88
CA ILE A 199 1.31 -3.54 3.55
C ILE A 199 1.28 -2.15 2.93
N GLN A 200 2.43 -1.67 2.45
CA GLN A 200 2.55 -0.43 1.69
C GLN A 200 2.91 -0.72 0.23
N LEU A 201 2.26 -0.01 -0.69
CA LEU A 201 2.51 -0.11 -2.13
C LEU A 201 2.57 1.29 -2.77
N ASP A 202 3.61 1.54 -3.54
CA ASP A 202 3.72 2.69 -4.46
C ASP A 202 3.51 2.13 -5.87
N THR A 203 2.34 2.42 -6.47
CA THR A 203 1.91 1.81 -7.72
C THR A 203 2.42 2.55 -8.96
N ASN A 204 2.98 3.75 -8.80
CA ASN A 204 3.60 4.55 -9.85
C ASN A 204 5.10 4.80 -9.61
N LEU A 205 5.81 3.83 -9.04
CA LEU A 205 7.22 3.92 -8.61
C LEU A 205 8.14 4.80 -9.47
N TYR A 206 8.08 4.67 -10.80
CA TYR A 206 8.95 5.43 -11.70
C TYR A 206 8.36 6.76 -12.20
N GLY A 207 7.04 6.94 -12.13
CA GLY A 207 6.37 8.17 -12.52
C GLY A 207 6.60 9.30 -11.52
N ASP A 208 6.80 8.97 -10.25
CA ASP A 208 7.01 9.94 -9.17
C ASP A 208 8.07 9.49 -8.14
N PHE A 209 9.07 8.73 -8.60
CA PHE A 209 10.14 8.12 -7.79
C PHE A 209 10.73 9.01 -6.68
N TYR A 210 10.82 10.32 -6.86
CA TYR A 210 11.42 11.25 -5.88
C TYR A 210 10.40 12.01 -5.02
N ILE A 211 9.09 11.78 -5.20
CA ILE A 211 8.04 12.41 -4.42
C ILE A 211 7.97 11.76 -3.04
N ASN A 212 8.39 12.52 -2.02
CA ASN A 212 8.39 12.08 -0.63
C ASN A 212 7.12 12.50 0.11
N ALA A 213 5.97 12.19 -0.47
CA ALA A 213 4.66 12.47 0.10
C ALA A 213 3.65 11.44 -0.42
N LEU A 214 2.78 10.97 0.47
CA LEU A 214 1.69 10.07 0.10
C LEU A 214 0.70 10.77 -0.84
N ASN A 215 0.30 10.08 -1.89
CA ASN A 215 -0.60 10.60 -2.91
C ASN A 215 -1.67 9.55 -3.31
N GLY A 216 -2.27 9.70 -4.50
CA GLY A 216 -3.38 8.87 -4.97
C GLY A 216 -2.99 7.47 -5.44
N ASP A 217 -1.71 7.21 -5.66
CA ASP A 217 -1.19 5.92 -6.15
C ASP A 217 -0.36 5.16 -5.09
N ASP A 218 -0.27 5.74 -3.89
CA ASP A 218 0.25 5.13 -2.68
C ASP A 218 -0.85 4.48 -1.85
N TYR A 219 -0.65 3.20 -1.53
CA TYR A 219 -1.60 2.39 -0.78
C TYR A 219 -1.00 1.95 0.55
N GLN A 220 -1.81 1.98 1.60
CA GLN A 220 -1.51 1.34 2.89
C GLN A 220 -2.73 0.52 3.29
N ILE A 221 -2.54 -0.79 3.43
CA ILE A 221 -3.57 -1.76 3.79
C ILE A 221 -3.13 -2.46 5.07
N GLY A 222 -3.99 -2.51 6.08
CA GLY A 222 -3.78 -3.27 7.30
C GLY A 222 -4.65 -4.50 7.31
N LEU A 223 -4.10 -5.60 7.83
CA LEU A 223 -4.74 -6.89 7.95
C LEU A 223 -4.69 -7.29 9.43
N SER A 224 -5.84 -7.22 10.09
CA SER A 224 -6.00 -7.66 11.46
C SER A 224 -6.25 -9.17 11.50
N PRO A 225 -5.56 -9.93 12.37
CA PRO A 225 -5.85 -11.34 12.56
C PRO A 225 -7.19 -11.59 13.25
N GLY A 226 -7.84 -10.54 13.78
CA GLY A 226 -9.05 -10.64 14.59
C GLY A 226 -8.78 -10.95 16.06
N ASN A 227 -9.83 -11.04 16.87
CA ASN A 227 -9.70 -11.26 18.32
C ASN A 227 -10.78 -12.20 18.89
N PRO A 228 -10.40 -13.39 19.38
CA PRO A 228 -9.06 -13.98 19.26
C PRO A 228 -8.68 -14.18 17.77
N PRO A 229 -7.39 -14.29 17.42
CA PRO A 229 -6.95 -14.52 16.04
C PRO A 229 -7.73 -15.63 15.34
N GLY A 230 -8.17 -15.38 14.10
CA GLY A 230 -9.11 -16.22 13.36
C GLY A 230 -10.59 -15.89 13.58
N THR A 231 -10.91 -15.05 14.56
CA THR A 231 -12.29 -14.58 14.80
C THR A 231 -12.46 -13.18 14.21
N SER A 232 -13.30 -13.10 13.18
CA SER A 232 -13.58 -11.84 12.46
C SER A 232 -12.32 -11.09 12.00
N PRO A 233 -11.38 -11.76 11.28
CA PRO A 233 -10.27 -11.05 10.68
C PRO A 233 -10.79 -9.98 9.72
N GLU A 234 -10.09 -8.84 9.65
CA GLU A 234 -10.52 -7.72 8.82
C GLU A 234 -9.37 -7.04 8.10
N ALA A 235 -9.69 -6.43 6.97
CA ALA A 235 -8.77 -5.58 6.23
C ALA A 235 -9.26 -4.13 6.24
N TYR A 236 -8.35 -3.18 6.45
CA TYR A 236 -8.62 -1.75 6.37
C TYR A 236 -7.67 -1.08 5.38
N LEU A 237 -8.20 -0.20 4.54
CA LEU A 237 -7.43 0.66 3.64
C LEU A 237 -7.29 2.03 4.27
N TRP A 238 -6.06 2.46 4.59
CA TRP A 238 -5.79 3.83 5.09
C TRP A 238 -5.44 4.80 3.97
N TYR A 239 -4.60 4.36 3.03
CA TYR A 239 -4.18 5.17 1.88
C TYR A 239 -4.58 4.52 0.56
N PRO A 240 -4.96 5.30 -0.46
CA PRO A 240 -5.04 6.76 -0.45
C PRO A 240 -6.19 7.28 0.44
N ALA A 241 -5.97 8.37 1.18
CA ALA A 241 -6.87 8.81 2.26
C ALA A 241 -8.31 9.07 1.80
N ALA A 242 -8.51 9.52 0.56
CA ALA A 242 -9.83 9.74 -0.04
C ALA A 242 -10.64 8.43 -0.22
N GLN A 243 -9.99 7.27 -0.12
CA GLN A 243 -10.57 5.96 -0.29
C GLN A 243 -10.64 5.17 1.03
N ALA A 244 -10.26 5.76 2.16
CA ALA A 244 -10.09 5.06 3.42
C ALA A 244 -11.38 4.37 3.89
N ARG A 245 -11.32 3.06 4.16
CA ARG A 245 -12.48 2.21 4.51
C ARG A 245 -12.06 0.80 4.94
N THR A 246 -12.96 0.10 5.61
CA THR A 246 -12.90 -1.37 5.73
C THR A 246 -13.09 -2.01 4.35
N VAL A 247 -12.30 -3.03 4.02
CA VAL A 247 -12.28 -3.67 2.71
C VAL A 247 -12.70 -5.14 2.81
N HIS A 248 -14.00 -5.39 2.70
CA HIS A 248 -14.56 -6.76 2.75
C HIS A 248 -14.21 -7.66 1.56
N ALA A 249 -13.64 -7.10 0.49
CA ALA A 249 -13.26 -7.86 -0.69
C ALA A 249 -11.89 -8.54 -0.55
N VAL A 250 -11.10 -8.19 0.47
CA VAL A 250 -9.89 -8.94 0.80
C VAL A 250 -10.32 -10.25 1.47
N GLU A 251 -9.96 -11.37 0.86
CA GLU A 251 -10.14 -12.67 1.50
C GLU A 251 -9.03 -12.85 2.53
N LEU A 252 -9.40 -13.25 3.75
CA LEU A 252 -8.49 -13.44 4.88
C LEU A 252 -8.70 -14.79 5.53
N GLY A 253 -7.59 -15.45 5.81
CA GLY A 253 -7.51 -16.73 6.50
C GLY A 253 -6.47 -16.63 7.59
N VAL A 254 -6.82 -17.04 8.80
CA VAL A 254 -5.91 -16.95 9.95
C VAL A 254 -5.91 -18.27 10.69
N LYS A 255 -4.71 -18.77 10.97
CA LYS A 255 -4.51 -20.00 11.71
C LYS A 255 -3.51 -19.78 12.83
N LEU A 256 -3.94 -20.05 14.07
CA LEU A 256 -3.06 -20.04 15.22
C LEU A 256 -1.98 -21.12 15.10
N THR A 257 -0.79 -20.79 15.59
CA THR A 257 0.35 -21.70 15.74
C THR A 257 0.69 -21.83 17.23
N SER A 258 1.74 -22.58 17.55
CA SER A 258 2.20 -22.73 18.93
C SER A 258 2.77 -21.45 19.54
N ASP A 259 3.22 -20.53 18.68
CA ASP A 259 4.13 -19.43 18.98
C ASP A 259 3.73 -18.15 18.24
N GLY A 260 2.47 -18.04 17.78
CA GLY A 260 1.96 -16.90 17.02
C GLY A 260 0.84 -17.33 16.06
N TYR A 261 0.85 -16.84 14.83
CA TYR A 261 -0.17 -17.13 13.82
C TYR A 261 0.35 -17.13 12.39
N VAL A 262 -0.42 -17.74 11.49
CA VAL A 262 -0.29 -17.56 10.05
C VAL A 262 -1.50 -16.78 9.57
N LEU A 263 -1.25 -15.66 8.88
CA LEU A 263 -2.25 -14.87 8.18
C LEU A 263 -2.03 -15.02 6.68
N GLU A 264 -3.09 -15.35 5.96
CA GLU A 264 -3.12 -15.45 4.52
C GLU A 264 -4.13 -14.45 3.96
N ALA A 265 -3.76 -13.78 2.88
CA ALA A 265 -4.58 -12.77 2.24
C ALA A 265 -4.56 -12.89 0.72
N ALA A 266 -5.74 -12.80 0.10
CA ALA A 266 -5.87 -12.49 -1.31
C ALA A 266 -6.44 -11.08 -1.45
N ILE A 267 -5.61 -10.15 -1.93
CA ILE A 267 -5.95 -8.73 -2.11
C ILE A 267 -6.30 -8.50 -3.57
N PRO A 268 -7.58 -8.27 -3.92
CA PRO A 268 -7.97 -8.05 -5.31
C PRO A 268 -7.33 -6.80 -5.89
N TRP A 269 -6.87 -6.86 -7.14
CA TRP A 269 -6.27 -5.71 -7.81
C TRP A 269 -7.21 -4.52 -7.97
N THR A 270 -8.53 -4.77 -7.92
CA THR A 270 -9.56 -3.72 -7.92
C THR A 270 -9.51 -2.81 -6.69
N ILE A 271 -8.93 -3.28 -5.58
CA ILE A 271 -8.70 -2.44 -4.38
C ILE A 271 -7.55 -1.48 -4.61
N ILE A 272 -6.52 -1.92 -5.33
CA ILE A 272 -5.29 -1.17 -5.62
C ILE A 272 -5.41 -0.37 -6.95
N GLY A 273 -6.54 -0.46 -7.65
CA GLY A 273 -6.78 0.27 -8.90
C GLY A 273 -5.80 -0.06 -10.03
N PHE A 274 -5.12 -1.22 -9.95
CA PHE A 274 -3.99 -1.56 -10.82
C PHE A 274 -4.27 -2.80 -11.67
N LYS A 275 -3.55 -2.95 -12.80
CA LYS A 275 -3.59 -4.18 -13.61
C LYS A 275 -2.20 -4.81 -13.67
N PRO A 276 -1.97 -5.99 -13.07
CA PRO A 276 -0.64 -6.58 -12.99
C PRO A 276 -0.17 -7.15 -14.33
N TYR A 277 1.15 -7.21 -14.52
CA TYR A 277 1.79 -7.87 -15.65
C TYR A 277 3.23 -8.27 -15.30
N PRO A 278 3.83 -9.28 -15.97
CA PRO A 278 5.21 -9.66 -15.73
C PRO A 278 6.18 -8.52 -16.07
N GLY A 279 7.15 -8.24 -15.20
CA GLY A 279 8.11 -7.14 -15.32
C GLY A 279 7.68 -5.85 -14.62
N LEU A 280 6.44 -5.77 -14.13
CA LEU A 280 5.97 -4.67 -13.30
C LEU A 280 6.83 -4.51 -12.05
N LYS A 281 7.01 -3.27 -11.63
CA LYS A 281 7.67 -2.90 -10.37
C LYS A 281 6.82 -1.88 -9.61
N MET A 282 6.72 -2.07 -8.31
CA MET A 282 6.04 -1.18 -7.37
C MET A 282 6.97 -0.89 -6.19
N GLY A 283 6.83 0.25 -5.52
CA GLY A 283 7.41 0.40 -4.19
C GLY A 283 6.69 -0.53 -3.22
N PHE A 284 7.40 -1.11 -2.26
CA PHE A 284 6.82 -2.12 -1.37
C PHE A 284 7.48 -2.18 0.00
N ALA A 285 6.66 -2.24 1.04
CA ALA A 285 7.05 -2.67 2.37
C ALA A 285 5.92 -3.50 2.98
N ILE A 286 6.29 -4.40 3.89
CA ILE A 286 5.37 -5.15 4.75
C ILE A 286 5.91 -5.10 6.18
N SER A 287 5.00 -4.87 7.12
CA SER A 287 5.33 -4.64 8.52
C SER A 287 4.39 -5.39 9.45
N LEU A 288 4.86 -5.64 10.67
CA LEU A 288 4.08 -6.23 11.76
C LEU A 288 4.00 -5.20 12.89
N SER A 289 2.79 -4.76 13.26
CA SER A 289 2.56 -4.04 14.51
C SER A 289 2.39 -5.02 15.66
N ASP A 290 2.69 -4.55 16.85
CA ASP A 290 2.80 -5.34 18.08
C ASP A 290 2.08 -4.63 19.22
N ASP A 291 1.25 -5.33 19.99
CA ASP A 291 0.74 -4.88 21.29
C ASP A 291 0.68 -6.02 22.31
N ASP A 292 1.52 -5.97 23.33
CA ASP A 292 1.48 -6.94 24.43
C ASP A 292 0.59 -6.53 25.61
N ASP A 293 -0.10 -5.37 25.58
CA ASP A 293 -0.91 -4.90 26.71
C ASP A 293 -2.39 -5.34 26.59
N PRO A 294 -2.81 -6.42 27.29
CA PRO A 294 -4.20 -6.87 27.28
C PRO A 294 -5.16 -5.90 27.98
N ASN A 295 -4.72 -4.73 28.44
CA ASN A 295 -5.56 -3.65 28.98
C ASN A 295 -5.59 -2.37 28.14
N GLN A 296 -4.67 -2.19 27.19
CA GLN A 296 -4.62 -1.00 26.32
C GLN A 296 -4.68 -1.40 24.85
N ALA A 297 -4.84 -0.41 23.97
CA ALA A 297 -4.69 -0.56 22.54
C ALA A 297 -3.62 0.43 22.14
N VAL A 298 -2.39 -0.06 22.03
CA VAL A 298 -1.22 0.77 21.77
C VAL A 298 -0.22 -0.02 20.91
N GLN A 299 0.17 0.57 19.78
CA GLN A 299 1.31 0.04 19.04
C GLN A 299 2.57 0.20 19.90
N GLN A 300 3.15 -0.91 20.32
CA GLN A 300 4.35 -0.95 21.14
C GLN A 300 5.61 -1.02 20.28
N THR A 301 5.61 -1.94 19.32
CA THR A 301 6.71 -2.20 18.39
C THR A 301 6.19 -2.25 16.95
N MET A 302 7.07 -2.01 15.99
CA MET A 302 6.82 -2.44 14.61
C MET A 302 8.07 -3.01 13.98
N LEU A 303 7.95 -4.20 13.38
CA LEU A 303 8.97 -4.78 12.51
C LEU A 303 8.63 -4.57 11.04
N SER A 304 9.64 -4.42 10.18
CA SER A 304 9.46 -4.34 8.73
C SER A 304 10.46 -5.23 7.98
N ASN A 305 10.07 -5.64 6.77
CA ASN A 305 11.00 -6.27 5.83
C ASN A 305 12.05 -5.27 5.32
N ASP A 306 11.74 -3.97 5.36
CA ASP A 306 12.62 -2.90 4.90
C ASP A 306 13.18 -2.10 6.09
N PRO A 307 14.52 -2.08 6.31
CA PRO A 307 15.13 -1.36 7.43
C PRO A 307 15.00 0.15 7.33
N TYR A 308 14.67 0.69 6.16
CA TYR A 308 14.50 2.14 5.96
C TYR A 308 13.04 2.57 6.08
N ARG A 309 12.11 1.62 6.29
CA ARG A 309 10.67 1.89 6.23
C ARG A 309 10.28 3.03 7.16
N THR A 310 9.74 4.07 6.53
CA THR A 310 8.86 5.06 7.15
C THR A 310 7.48 4.94 6.50
N LEU A 311 6.53 5.77 6.93
CA LEU A 311 5.23 5.88 6.25
C LEU A 311 5.36 6.48 4.82
N LEU A 312 6.50 7.05 4.42
CA LEU A 312 6.63 7.75 3.15
C LEU A 312 7.11 6.83 2.00
N PRO A 313 6.57 6.98 0.77
CA PRO A 313 6.84 6.08 -0.36
C PRO A 313 8.31 5.91 -0.73
N THR A 314 9.10 6.98 -0.58
CA THR A 314 10.51 6.94 -0.99
C THR A 314 11.37 6.00 -0.15
N SER A 315 10.86 5.59 1.01
CA SER A 315 11.50 4.67 1.94
C SER A 315 11.18 3.20 1.67
N TRP A 316 10.20 2.90 0.80
CA TRP A 316 9.79 1.54 0.52
C TRP A 316 10.70 0.91 -0.53
N GLY A 317 11.02 -0.38 -0.37
CA GLY A 317 11.80 -1.20 -1.28
C GLY A 317 11.09 -1.41 -2.61
N THR A 318 11.39 -2.51 -3.30
CA THR A 318 10.80 -2.77 -4.63
C THR A 318 10.19 -4.16 -4.71
N LEU A 319 8.93 -4.24 -5.10
CA LEU A 319 8.27 -5.48 -5.48
C LEU A 319 8.35 -5.66 -6.99
N VAL A 320 8.90 -6.79 -7.44
CA VAL A 320 9.07 -7.15 -8.86
C VAL A 320 8.18 -8.33 -9.19
N PHE A 321 7.27 -8.13 -10.12
CA PHE A 321 6.37 -9.17 -10.62
C PHE A 321 7.06 -9.91 -11.76
N TYR A 322 7.04 -11.23 -11.75
CA TYR A 322 7.63 -12.02 -12.84
C TYR A 322 6.79 -13.24 -13.18
N ASP A 323 6.95 -13.76 -14.40
CA ASP A 323 6.33 -15.00 -14.84
C ASP A 323 7.40 -16.10 -14.85
N PRO A 324 7.34 -17.10 -13.95
CA PRO A 324 8.31 -18.20 -13.92
C PRO A 324 8.38 -19.01 -15.22
N GLY A 325 7.32 -18.97 -16.04
CA GLY A 325 7.23 -19.67 -17.33
C GLY A 325 7.86 -18.90 -18.50
N LYS A 326 8.21 -17.62 -18.33
CA LYS A 326 8.87 -16.80 -19.35
C LYS A 326 10.31 -16.53 -18.92
N LYS A 327 11.24 -17.19 -19.63
CA LYS A 327 12.67 -16.91 -19.52
C LYS A 327 13.07 -15.73 -20.40
#